data_AF-Q1I7Q7-F1
#
_entry.id   AF-Q1I7Q7-F1
#
_cell.length_a   1.000
_cell.length_b   1.000
_cell.length_c   1.000
_cell.angle_alpha   90.00
_cell.angle_beta   90.00
_cell.angle_gamma   90.00
#
_symmetry.space_group_name_H-M   'P 1'
#
loop_
_entity.id
_entity.type
_entity.pdbx_description
1 polymer ?
#
loop_
_entity_poly.entity_id
_entity_poly.type
_entity_poly.pdbx_seq_one_letter_code
_entity_poly.pdbx_strand_id
1 'polypeptide(L)'
;MLASPLVLVYAFFIWAAVHAGATAPIEFIRHAILVGGLAPLCAWLGVMFFAEEKILLKAVMAALGLTAYHYYLFAVSAHYDGLMYWGVQLVELLALFAFVRFIRNGSN
;
A
#
# COMPACT_ATOMS: atom_id res chain seq x y z
N MET A 1 -15.56 14.57 5.63
CA MET A 1 -14.09 14.76 5.67
C MET A 1 -13.38 13.42 5.97
N LEU A 2 -13.49 12.43 5.08
CA LEU A 2 -12.95 11.08 5.30
C LEU A 2 -11.51 10.90 4.78
N ALA A 3 -11.03 11.79 3.91
CA ALA A 3 -9.70 11.72 3.32
C ALA A 3 -8.59 12.37 4.17
N SER A 4 -8.96 13.24 5.11
CA SER A 4 -8.02 14.01 5.94
C SER A 4 -7.06 13.15 6.77
N PRO A 5 -7.49 12.04 7.41
CA PRO A 5 -6.58 11.16 8.14
C PRO A 5 -5.56 10.49 7.21
N LEU A 6 -5.97 10.14 6.00
CA LEU A 6 -5.14 9.44 5.02
C LEU A 6 -4.04 10.34 4.44
N VAL A 7 -4.37 11.61 4.19
CA VAL A 7 -3.39 12.63 3.78
C VAL A 7 -2.33 12.86 4.87
N LEU A 8 -2.75 12.87 6.15
CA LEU A 8 -1.83 13.02 7.28
C LEU A 8 -0.88 11.81 7.43
N VAL A 9 -1.41 10.60 7.27
CA VAL A 9 -0.60 9.36 7.30
C VAL A 9 0.42 9.35 6.16
N TYR A 10 0.01 9.72 4.94
CA TYR A 10 0.90 9.83 3.79
C TYR A 10 1.99 10.89 3.99
N ALA A 11 1.63 12.07 4.51
CA ALA A 11 2.57 13.14 4.82
C ALA A 11 3.58 12.74 5.91
N PHE A 12 3.14 12.00 6.94
CA PHE A 12 4.01 11.49 8.00
C PHE A 12 5.06 10.51 7.46
N PHE A 13 4.67 9.58 6.59
CA PHE A 13 5.61 8.62 6.02
C PHE A 13 6.62 9.26 5.06
N ILE A 14 6.20 10.28 4.30
CA ILE A 14 7.13 11.11 3.51
C ILE A 14 8.14 11.81 4.44
N TRP A 15 7.68 12.41 5.54
CA TRP A 15 8.55 13.06 6.51
C TRP A 15 9.56 12.08 7.12
N ALA A 16 9.11 10.88 7.51
CA ALA A 16 9.96 9.84 8.08
C ALA A 16 11.01 9.35 7.08
N ALA A 17 10.64 9.17 5.81
CA ALA A 17 11.56 8.77 4.74
C ALA A 17 12.68 9.82 4.49
N VAL A 18 12.34 11.12 4.55
CA VAL A 18 13.31 12.22 4.44
C VAL A 18 14.31 12.20 5.60
N HIS A 19 13.83 11.98 6.83
CA HIS A 19 14.66 12.04 8.04
C HIS A 19 15.45 10.75 8.31
N ALA A 20 15.11 9.64 7.65
CA ALA A 20 15.83 8.37 7.73
C ALA A 20 17.15 8.35 6.93
N GLY A 21 17.50 9.42 6.20
CA GLY A 21 18.82 9.57 5.59
C GLY A 21 18.98 8.97 4.18
N ALA A 22 17.89 8.85 3.40
CA ALA A 22 17.96 8.40 2.01
C ALA A 22 18.77 9.41 1.16
N THR A 23 20.03 9.08 0.86
CA THR A 23 20.96 9.94 0.12
C THR A 23 20.88 9.75 -1.40
N ALA A 24 20.16 8.73 -1.87
CA ALA A 24 19.99 8.41 -3.30
C ALA A 24 18.51 8.47 -3.75
N PRO A 25 18.21 8.95 -4.98
CA PRO A 25 16.83 9.08 -5.49
C PRO A 25 16.05 7.75 -5.52
N ILE A 26 16.75 6.64 -5.79
CA ILE A 26 16.17 5.30 -5.80
C ILE A 26 15.79 4.85 -4.39
N GLU A 27 16.62 5.12 -3.38
CA GLU A 27 16.32 4.79 -1.99
C GLU A 27 15.21 5.68 -1.42
N PHE A 28 15.13 6.94 -1.89
CA PHE A 28 14.02 7.84 -1.57
C PHE A 28 12.70 7.35 -2.16
N ILE A 29 12.66 6.88 -3.41
CA ILE A 29 11.47 6.24 -3.99
C ILE A 29 11.12 4.98 -3.18
N ARG A 30 12.13 4.19 -2.82
CA ARG A 30 12.02 2.98 -1.98
C ARG A 30 11.49 3.24 -0.57
N HIS A 31 11.71 4.42 -0.02
CA HIS A 31 11.22 4.80 1.30
C HIS A 31 9.93 5.64 1.25
N ALA A 32 9.84 6.68 0.42
CA ALA A 32 8.74 7.64 0.43
C ALA A 32 7.44 7.11 -0.20
N ILE A 33 7.51 6.44 -1.36
CA ILE A 33 6.32 5.86 -2.03
C ILE A 33 5.93 4.52 -1.37
N LEU A 34 6.93 3.87 -0.78
CA LEU A 34 6.90 2.43 -0.52
C LEU A 34 6.95 2.05 0.98
N VAL A 35 7.32 2.99 1.87
CA VAL A 35 6.95 2.95 3.30
C VAL A 35 5.64 3.71 3.52
N GLY A 36 5.27 4.59 2.58
CA GLY A 36 4.06 5.41 2.61
C GLY A 36 2.73 4.66 2.55
N GLY A 37 2.75 3.33 2.38
CA GLY A 37 1.53 2.53 2.41
C GLY A 37 0.56 2.86 1.28
N LEU A 38 1.05 3.28 0.11
CA LEU A 38 0.17 3.69 -1.01
C LEU A 38 -0.77 2.56 -1.45
N ALA A 39 -0.27 1.33 -1.56
CA ALA A 39 -1.10 0.18 -1.92
C ALA A 39 -2.15 -0.15 -0.84
N PRO A 40 -1.79 -0.28 0.46
CA PRO A 40 -2.76 -0.35 1.55
C PRO A 40 -3.78 0.79 1.53
N LEU A 41 -3.32 2.03 1.34
CA LEU A 41 -4.15 3.22 1.28
C LEU A 41 -5.19 3.13 0.16
N CYS A 42 -4.75 2.80 -1.06
CA CYS A 42 -5.63 2.60 -2.20
C CYS A 42 -6.63 1.45 -1.95
N ALA A 43 -6.21 0.39 -1.28
CA ALA A 43 -7.09 -0.72 -0.95
C ALA A 43 -8.21 -0.28 0.01
N TRP A 44 -7.87 0.41 1.09
CA TRP A 44 -8.83 0.93 2.06
C TRP A 44 -9.78 1.99 1.48
N LEU A 45 -9.27 2.88 0.62
CA LEU A 45 -10.11 3.79 -0.17
C LEU A 45 -11.09 3.02 -1.06
N GLY A 46 -10.63 1.95 -1.69
CA GLY A 46 -11.47 1.02 -2.45
C GLY A 46 -12.63 0.47 -1.62
N VAL A 47 -12.33 -0.03 -0.41
CA VAL A 47 -13.36 -0.54 0.51
C VAL A 47 -14.36 0.56 0.89
N MET A 48 -13.87 1.73 1.31
CA MET A 48 -14.74 2.78 1.85
C MET A 48 -15.67 3.40 0.81
N PHE A 49 -15.20 3.56 -0.43
CA PHE A 49 -15.92 4.32 -1.45
C PHE A 49 -16.61 3.45 -2.50
N PHE A 50 -16.20 2.19 -2.67
CA PHE A 50 -16.65 1.37 -3.80
C PHE A 50 -17.14 -0.03 -3.42
N ALA A 51 -16.90 -0.54 -2.20
CA ALA A 51 -17.37 -1.86 -1.82
C ALA A 51 -18.85 -1.84 -1.42
N GLU A 52 -19.67 -2.63 -2.11
CA GLU A 52 -21.07 -2.88 -1.73
C GLU A 52 -21.18 -3.88 -0.57
N GLU A 53 -22.30 -3.84 0.17
CA GLU A 53 -22.56 -4.73 1.32
C GLU A 53 -22.32 -6.22 1.00
N LYS A 54 -22.68 -6.65 -0.21
CA LYS A 54 -22.54 -8.04 -0.68
C LYS A 54 -21.08 -8.52 -0.76
N ILE A 55 -20.13 -7.60 -0.96
CA ILE A 55 -18.69 -7.90 -1.06
C ILE A 55 -17.85 -7.29 0.07
N LEU A 56 -18.45 -6.47 0.94
CA LEU A 56 -17.74 -5.66 1.94
C LEU A 56 -16.78 -6.49 2.80
N LEU A 57 -17.25 -7.62 3.34
CA LEU A 57 -16.42 -8.48 4.18
C LEU A 57 -15.20 -9.02 3.42
N LYS A 58 -15.37 -9.45 2.17
CA LYS A 58 -14.28 -9.94 1.33
C LYS A 58 -13.30 -8.82 0.96
N ALA A 59 -13.81 -7.63 0.69
CA ALA A 59 -13.00 -6.45 0.39
C ALA A 59 -12.16 -6.02 1.61
N VAL A 60 -12.74 -6.02 2.81
CA VAL A 60 -12.02 -5.76 4.06
C VAL A 60 -10.91 -6.79 4.27
N MET A 61 -11.20 -8.08 4.12
CA MET A 61 -10.19 -9.14 4.27
C MET A 61 -9.03 -8.99 3.27
N ALA A 62 -9.32 -8.61 2.03
CA ALA A 62 -8.29 -8.38 1.02
C ALA A 62 -7.45 -7.12 1.30
N ALA A 63 -8.06 -6.03 1.77
CA ALA A 63 -7.35 -4.81 2.18
C ALA A 63 -6.44 -5.06 3.40
N LEU A 64 -6.89 -5.88 4.36
CA LEU A 64 -6.07 -6.34 5.49
C LEU A 64 -4.89 -7.19 5.01
N GLY A 65 -5.12 -8.11 4.07
CA GLY A 65 -4.06 -8.92 3.46
C GLY A 65 -2.99 -8.08 2.76
N LEU A 66 -3.41 -7.09 1.96
CA LEU A 66 -2.51 -6.12 1.32
C LEU A 66 -1.71 -5.32 2.35
N THR A 67 -2.36 -4.90 3.44
CA THR A 67 -1.71 -4.17 4.53
C THR A 67 -0.65 -5.03 5.24
N ALA A 68 -0.97 -6.29 5.56
CA ALA A 68 -0.04 -7.21 6.19
C ALA A 68 1.16 -7.52 5.26
N TYR A 69 0.89 -7.71 3.97
CA TYR A 69 1.94 -7.92 2.97
C TYR A 69 2.87 -6.71 2.83
N HIS A 70 2.32 -5.49 2.88
CA HIS A 70 3.11 -4.26 2.85
C HIS A 70 4.06 -4.15 4.05
N TYR A 71 3.60 -4.51 5.25
CA TYR A 71 4.46 -4.54 6.44
C TYR A 71 5.54 -5.62 6.35
N TYR A 72 5.24 -6.78 5.75
CA TYR A 72 6.27 -7.77 5.44
C TYR A 72 7.31 -7.21 4.46
N LEU A 73 6.87 -6.51 3.41
CA LEU A 73 7.72 -5.83 2.44
C LEU A 73 8.64 -4.80 3.08
N PHE A 74 8.14 -4.05 4.07
CA PHE A 74 8.94 -3.14 4.88
C PHE A 74 10.10 -3.88 5.58
N ALA A 75 9.81 -5.01 6.22
CA ALA A 75 10.83 -5.85 6.85
C ALA A 75 11.83 -6.42 5.82
N VAL A 76 11.36 -6.91 4.66
CA VAL A 76 12.24 -7.40 3.58
C VAL A 76 13.14 -6.27 3.06
N SER A 77 12.60 -5.06 2.94
CA SER A 77 13.36 -3.90 2.48
C SER A 77 14.49 -3.51 3.44
N ALA A 78 14.39 -3.82 4.73
CA ALA A 78 15.44 -3.52 5.69
C ALA A 78 16.62 -4.51 5.63
N HIS A 79 16.42 -5.70 5.05
CA HIS A 79 17.36 -6.83 5.18
C HIS A 79 17.90 -7.40 3.87
N TYR A 80 17.25 -7.12 2.73
CA TYR A 80 17.61 -7.73 1.44
C TYR A 80 17.96 -6.71 0.36
N ASP A 81 18.78 -7.17 -0.59
CA ASP A 81 19.24 -6.42 -1.76
C ASP A 81 18.07 -5.86 -2.59
N GLY A 82 18.29 -4.73 -3.24
CA GLY A 82 17.24 -4.01 -3.98
C GLY A 82 16.48 -4.85 -5.00
N LEU A 83 17.12 -5.86 -5.62
CA LEU A 83 16.51 -6.74 -6.63
C LEU A 83 15.39 -7.63 -6.06
N MET A 84 15.62 -8.28 -4.91
CA MET A 84 14.58 -9.07 -4.24
C MET A 84 13.44 -8.17 -3.80
N TYR A 85 13.77 -7.00 -3.25
CA TYR A 85 12.78 -6.01 -2.87
C TYR A 85 11.87 -5.60 -4.04
N TRP A 86 12.43 -5.29 -5.22
CA TRP A 86 11.65 -4.92 -6.40
C TRP A 86 10.72 -6.06 -6.88
N GLY A 87 11.18 -7.31 -6.78
CA GLY A 87 10.35 -8.48 -7.10
C GLY A 87 9.15 -8.62 -6.16
N VAL A 88 9.37 -8.51 -4.85
CA VAL A 88 8.30 -8.60 -3.84
C VAL A 88 7.35 -7.38 -3.96
N GLN A 89 7.86 -6.22 -4.36
CA GLN A 89 7.06 -5.02 -4.61
C GLN A 89 6.16 -5.15 -5.83
N LEU A 90 6.64 -5.78 -6.91
CA LEU A 90 5.81 -6.08 -8.08
C LEU A 90 4.58 -6.92 -7.69
N VAL A 91 4.76 -7.89 -6.80
CA VAL A 91 3.66 -8.73 -6.29
C VAL A 91 2.62 -7.89 -5.53
N GLU A 92 3.04 -6.89 -4.74
CA GLU A 92 2.10 -5.97 -4.08
C GLU A 92 1.25 -5.19 -5.10
N LEU A 93 1.89 -4.66 -6.14
CA LEU A 93 1.19 -3.92 -7.19
C LEU A 93 0.19 -4.80 -7.95
N LEU A 94 0.57 -6.05 -8.24
CA LEU A 94 -0.33 -7.02 -8.86
C LEU A 94 -1.51 -7.38 -7.95
N ALA A 95 -1.27 -7.53 -6.64
CA ALA A 95 -2.32 -7.79 -5.66
C ALA A 95 -3.28 -6.60 -5.55
N LEU A 96 -2.78 -5.36 -5.56
CA LEU A 96 -3.61 -4.16 -5.59
C LEU A 96 -4.45 -4.08 -6.88
N PHE A 97 -3.85 -4.37 -8.04
CA PHE A 97 -4.57 -4.40 -9.31
C PHE A 97 -5.70 -5.44 -9.31
N ALA A 98 -5.42 -6.64 -8.80
CA ALA A 98 -6.42 -7.69 -8.64
C ALA A 98 -7.55 -7.27 -7.68
N PHE A 99 -7.22 -6.59 -6.59
CA PHE A 99 -8.18 -6.04 -5.64
C PHE A 99 -9.11 -4.99 -6.27
N VAL A 100 -8.56 -4.04 -7.03
CA VAL A 100 -9.35 -3.02 -7.74
C VAL A 100 -10.33 -3.68 -8.72
N ARG A 101 -9.86 -4.69 -9.46
CA ARG A 101 -10.71 -5.47 -10.37
C ARG A 101 -11.80 -6.24 -9.62
N PHE A 102 -11.47 -6.82 -8.47
CA PHE A 102 -12.42 -7.52 -7.61
C PHE A 102 -13.54 -6.59 -7.13
N ILE A 103 -13.19 -5.42 -6.60
CA ILE A 103 -14.18 -4.42 -6.18
C ILE A 103 -15.05 -4.00 -7.36
N ARG A 104 -14.45 -3.65 -8.51
CA ARG A 104 -15.21 -3.21 -9.69
C ARG A 104 -16.21 -4.27 -10.17
N ASN A 105 -15.83 -5.54 -10.19
CA ASN A 105 -16.71 -6.61 -10.64
C ASN A 105 -17.77 -6.97 -9.60
N GLY A 106 -17.43 -6.86 -8.32
CA GLY A 106 -18.34 -7.14 -7.23
C GLY A 106 -19.30 -6.00 -6.91
N SER A 107 -19.19 -4.85 -7.56
CA SER A 107 -20.13 -3.72 -7.46
C SER A 107 -20.95 -3.48 -8.74
N ASN A 108 -20.83 -4.36 -9.74
CA ASN A 108 -21.82 -4.48 -10.82
C ASN A 108 -22.85 -5.56 -10.48
#